data_AF-A0A0Q4WNL3-F1
#
_entry.id   AF-A0A0Q4WNL3-F1
#
_cell.length_a   1.000
_cell.length_b   1.000
_cell.length_c   1.000
_cell.angle_alpha   90.00
_cell.angle_beta   90.00
_cell.angle_gamma   90.00
#
_symmetry.space_group_name_H-M   'P 1'
#
loop_
_entity.id
_entity.type
_entity.pdbx_description
1 polymer ?
#
loop_
_entity_poly.entity_id
_entity_poly.type
_entity_poly.pdbx_seq_one_letter_code
_entity_poly.pdbx_strand_id
1 'polypeptide(L)'
;MHRIAVQDETSHRLPKRKARSSLRLAVPCVAALACVGAAGQFVGGEPKHDETKSGAIVSTDTNAQPFVPTAAVNVRQALPIAETAPRYRLDDPDALDQAKIEPARINPATGQREDRLSQGKFDAADAPYLSLTVTEGSTPPVSLFVTIARRAADGQGLAVVRSGERGLIATKFGPLETLEATLSGPVTRICTGFSNAGQSGLIPLTPRIDGWLCAPLSQPPEPRAIVCALDKLVLNGQASAGLEAAYRVFEERRVEGCAPRVAAVPNREAAGETGSISKRRIRHNEAKLRRSDQARP
;
A
#
# COMPACT_ATOMS: atom_id res chain seq x y z
N MET A 1 50.24 20.11 -40.30
CA MET A 1 50.32 21.53 -40.69
C MET A 1 48.89 22.00 -40.94
N HIS A 2 48.30 23.00 -40.28
CA HIS A 2 48.68 23.79 -39.09
C HIS A 2 47.61 23.53 -37.98
N ARG A 3 47.65 23.95 -36.70
CA ARG A 3 48.15 25.13 -35.95
C ARG A 3 47.25 26.40 -36.01
N ILE A 4 46.65 26.73 -34.84
CA ILE A 4 46.21 28.08 -34.35
C ILE A 4 44.88 28.60 -34.96
N ALA A 5 43.96 29.30 -34.29
CA ALA A 5 43.80 29.92 -32.94
C ALA A 5 42.40 29.53 -32.33
N VAL A 6 42.06 29.60 -31.03
CA VAL A 6 42.37 30.46 -29.84
C VAL A 6 41.44 31.69 -29.68
N GLN A 7 40.88 31.83 -28.46
CA GLN A 7 40.10 32.95 -27.87
C GLN A 7 38.66 33.20 -28.43
N ASP A 8 37.72 33.78 -27.66
CA ASP A 8 37.87 34.54 -26.40
C ASP A 8 36.76 34.33 -25.34
N GLU A 9 37.00 34.84 -24.13
CA GLU A 9 36.08 34.87 -22.97
C GLU A 9 34.84 35.75 -23.19
N THR A 10 33.75 35.50 -22.43
CA THR A 10 32.97 36.62 -21.83
C THR A 10 32.10 36.22 -20.64
N SER A 11 32.56 36.66 -19.46
CA SER A 11 31.75 37.27 -18.39
C SER A 11 30.62 36.48 -17.70
N HIS A 12 30.96 35.98 -16.52
CA HIS A 12 30.16 36.05 -15.28
C HIS A 12 29.06 37.13 -15.25
N ARG A 13 27.82 36.73 -14.90
CA ARG A 13 26.89 37.56 -14.10
C ARG A 13 26.13 36.73 -13.07
N LEU A 14 26.69 36.66 -11.86
CA LEU A 14 25.96 36.25 -10.66
C LEU A 14 25.07 37.42 -10.19
N PRO A 15 23.75 37.24 -9.98
CA PRO A 15 22.93 38.24 -9.32
C PRO A 15 23.26 38.34 -7.83
N LYS A 16 23.45 39.57 -7.35
CA LYS A 16 23.87 39.88 -5.97
C LYS A 16 22.78 39.59 -4.93
N ARG A 17 23.24 39.23 -3.73
CA ARG A 17 22.48 39.16 -2.47
C ARG A 17 21.43 40.28 -2.30
N LYS A 18 20.26 39.94 -1.78
CA LYS A 18 19.52 40.80 -0.83
C LYS A 18 19.37 40.09 0.50
N ALA A 19 20.18 40.49 1.48
CA ALA A 19 20.00 40.13 2.87
C ALA A 19 19.03 41.13 3.52
N ARG A 20 17.86 40.65 3.95
CA ARG A 20 16.88 41.25 4.87
C ARG A 20 16.04 40.10 5.43
N SER A 21 15.59 40.08 6.68
CA SER A 21 15.99 40.86 7.86
C SER A 21 15.67 39.99 9.07
N SER A 22 16.53 39.95 10.07
CA SER A 22 16.21 39.28 11.33
C SER A 22 15.07 40.03 12.05
N LEU A 23 13.94 39.36 12.28
CA LEU A 23 13.02 39.73 13.37
C LEU A 23 12.99 38.59 14.38
N ARG A 24 13.78 38.75 15.45
CA ARG A 24 13.61 37.95 16.66
C ARG A 24 12.44 38.56 17.43
N LEU A 25 11.36 37.80 17.61
CA LEU A 25 10.34 38.12 18.60
C LEU A 25 10.50 37.13 19.77
N ALA A 26 11.30 37.55 20.74
CA ALA A 26 11.30 36.96 22.07
C ALA A 26 10.19 37.64 22.87
N VAL A 27 9.27 36.85 23.43
CA VAL A 27 8.23 37.28 24.37
C VAL A 27 8.22 36.25 25.51
N PRO A 28 8.08 36.66 26.78
CA PRO A 28 8.87 36.04 27.85
C PRO A 28 8.12 35.01 28.71
N CYS A 29 8.89 34.46 29.64
CA CYS A 29 8.48 33.64 30.78
C CYS A 29 7.15 34.07 31.43
N VAL A 30 6.32 33.06 31.74
CA VAL A 30 5.63 33.00 33.04
C VAL A 30 6.02 31.68 33.68
N ALA A 31 6.80 31.76 34.75
CA ALA A 31 7.09 30.60 35.59
C ALA A 31 5.99 30.47 36.65
N ALA A 32 5.45 29.26 36.81
CA ALA A 32 4.61 28.90 37.95
C ALA A 32 5.29 27.73 38.67
N LEU A 33 6.08 28.05 39.71
CA LEU A 33 6.52 27.03 40.66
C LEU A 33 5.32 26.53 41.45
N ALA A 34 5.16 25.20 41.52
CA ALA A 34 4.38 24.54 42.55
C ALA A 34 5.21 23.39 43.14
N CYS A 35 6.09 23.73 44.07
CA CYS A 35 6.78 22.72 44.87
C CYS A 35 5.81 22.16 45.91
N VAL A 36 5.48 20.87 45.82
CA VAL A 36 5.03 20.09 46.97
C VAL A 36 5.93 18.88 47.06
N GLY A 37 6.89 18.92 47.98
CA GLY A 37 7.68 17.76 48.34
C GLY A 37 6.95 16.91 49.38
N ALA A 38 7.06 15.59 49.26
CA ALA A 38 6.85 14.67 50.36
C ALA A 38 7.92 13.58 50.25
N ALA A 39 8.82 13.52 51.24
CA ALA A 39 9.84 12.49 51.31
C ALA A 39 9.21 11.16 51.76
N GLY A 40 9.33 10.12 50.93
CA GLY A 40 9.05 8.72 51.30
C GLY A 40 10.37 7.97 51.42
N GLN A 41 10.71 7.51 52.62
CA GLN A 41 12.02 6.91 52.90
C GLN A 41 12.15 5.50 52.31
N PHE A 42 13.33 5.19 51.77
CA PHE A 42 13.77 3.82 51.57
C PHE A 42 13.96 3.15 52.94
N VAL A 43 13.22 2.08 53.21
CA VAL A 43 13.55 1.10 54.25
C VAL A 43 13.59 -0.27 53.58
N GLY A 44 14.79 -0.84 53.47
CA GLY A 44 14.97 -2.22 53.02
C GLY A 44 14.53 -3.20 54.11
N GLY A 45 13.91 -4.31 53.70
CA GLY A 45 13.31 -5.28 54.63
C GLY A 45 12.90 -6.59 53.97
N GLU A 46 13.88 -7.34 53.46
CA GLU A 46 13.79 -8.80 53.34
C GLU A 46 14.52 -9.45 54.54
N PRO A 47 14.26 -10.72 54.88
CA PRO A 47 13.06 -11.52 54.61
C PRO A 47 12.53 -12.20 55.89
N LYS A 48 11.27 -12.64 55.88
CA LYS A 48 10.84 -13.81 56.69
C LYS A 48 9.83 -14.66 55.95
N HIS A 49 10.24 -15.90 55.67
CA HIS A 49 9.34 -17.02 55.47
C HIS A 49 8.63 -17.27 56.81
N ASP A 50 7.31 -17.20 56.84
CA ASP A 50 6.53 -17.77 57.95
C ASP A 50 5.41 -18.64 57.38
N GLU A 51 5.45 -19.92 57.73
CA GLU A 51 4.54 -20.94 57.22
C GLU A 51 3.24 -20.90 58.03
N THR A 52 2.21 -20.24 57.50
CA THR A 52 0.88 -20.27 58.13
C THR A 52 -0.16 -20.86 57.19
N LYS A 53 -0.59 -22.08 57.53
CA LYS A 53 -1.82 -22.70 57.01
C LYS A 53 -2.99 -21.73 57.20
N SER A 54 -3.54 -21.22 56.11
CA SER A 54 -4.86 -20.61 56.10
C SER A 54 -5.80 -21.45 55.23
N GLY A 55 -7.02 -21.64 55.71
CA GLY A 55 -7.93 -22.66 55.20
C GLY A 55 -8.40 -22.39 53.76
N ALA A 56 -8.66 -23.48 53.04
CA ALA A 56 -9.32 -23.43 51.74
C ALA A 56 -10.73 -22.84 51.88
N ILE A 57 -10.89 -21.57 51.50
CA ILE A 57 -12.20 -21.04 51.09
C ILE A 57 -12.36 -21.43 49.62
N VAL A 58 -12.98 -22.59 49.40
CA VAL A 58 -13.46 -23.01 48.09
C VAL A 58 -14.68 -22.14 47.76
N SER A 59 -14.44 -21.00 47.12
CA SER A 59 -15.49 -20.24 46.44
C SER A 59 -15.89 -21.00 45.18
N THR A 60 -16.75 -22.01 45.33
CA THR A 60 -17.49 -22.64 44.22
C THR A 60 -18.51 -21.66 43.67
N ASP A 61 -18.05 -20.70 42.86
CA ASP A 61 -18.91 -19.82 42.08
C ASP A 61 -19.46 -20.59 40.87
N THR A 62 -20.41 -21.49 41.16
CA THR A 62 -20.99 -22.46 40.21
C THR A 62 -22.01 -21.79 39.29
N ASN A 63 -21.63 -20.69 38.65
CA ASN A 63 -22.35 -20.13 37.49
C ASN A 63 -21.45 -19.35 36.52
N ALA A 64 -20.18 -19.73 36.42
CA ALA A 64 -19.36 -19.37 35.27
C ALA A 64 -19.94 -20.07 34.02
N GLN A 65 -20.82 -19.36 33.30
CA GLN A 65 -21.21 -19.75 31.95
C GLN A 65 -19.92 -20.01 31.15
N PRO A 66 -19.79 -21.17 30.47
CA PRO A 66 -18.60 -21.42 29.67
C PRO A 66 -18.48 -20.27 28.67
N PHE A 67 -17.28 -19.73 28.51
CA PHE A 67 -17.00 -18.78 27.44
C PHE A 67 -17.20 -19.51 26.12
N VAL A 68 -18.41 -19.42 25.57
CA VAL A 68 -18.72 -19.80 24.20
C VAL A 68 -18.12 -18.68 23.36
N PRO A 69 -17.02 -18.92 22.61
CA PRO A 69 -16.59 -17.92 21.66
C PRO A 69 -17.73 -17.78 20.65
N THR A 70 -18.13 -16.55 20.31
CA THR A 70 -18.97 -16.30 19.13
C THR A 70 -18.13 -16.48 17.84
N ALA A 71 -17.38 -17.58 17.78
CA ALA A 71 -16.79 -18.10 16.58
C ALA A 71 -17.91 -18.58 15.65
N ALA A 72 -17.73 -18.40 14.35
CA ALA A 72 -18.76 -18.62 13.34
C ALA A 72 -19.97 -17.67 13.40
N VAL A 73 -19.74 -16.37 13.64
CA VAL A 73 -20.18 -15.47 12.55
C VAL A 73 -19.36 -15.91 11.34
N ASN A 74 -19.97 -16.73 10.49
CA ASN A 74 -19.36 -17.14 9.23
C ASN A 74 -18.85 -15.86 8.56
N VAL A 75 -17.55 -15.80 8.26
CA VAL A 75 -17.02 -14.77 7.36
C VAL A 75 -17.70 -15.03 6.03
N ARG A 76 -18.84 -14.36 5.81
CA ARG A 76 -19.60 -14.48 4.58
C ARG A 76 -18.64 -14.05 3.49
N GLN A 77 -18.25 -15.01 2.66
CA GLN A 77 -17.30 -14.77 1.58
C GLN A 77 -17.82 -13.59 0.76
N ALA A 78 -16.98 -12.56 0.60
CA ALA A 78 -17.38 -11.35 -0.09
C ALA A 78 -17.87 -11.72 -1.49
N LEU A 79 -19.14 -11.46 -1.75
CA LEU A 79 -19.82 -11.94 -2.95
C LEU A 79 -19.20 -11.24 -4.16
N PRO A 80 -18.79 -11.99 -5.21
CA PRO A 80 -18.28 -11.38 -6.42
C PRO A 80 -19.40 -10.55 -7.07
N ILE A 81 -19.10 -9.31 -7.39
CA ILE A 81 -20.00 -8.49 -8.21
C ILE A 81 -19.76 -8.93 -9.65
N ALA A 82 -20.71 -9.65 -10.22
CA ALA A 82 -20.68 -9.94 -11.65
C ALA A 82 -20.56 -8.62 -12.45
N GLU A 83 -19.77 -8.66 -13.52
CA GLU A 83 -19.71 -7.62 -14.56
C GLU A 83 -19.18 -6.21 -14.18
N THR A 84 -18.74 -5.97 -12.93
CA THR A 84 -18.10 -4.69 -12.60
C THR A 84 -16.61 -4.72 -12.90
N ALA A 85 -16.17 -3.93 -13.90
CA ALA A 85 -14.75 -3.73 -14.18
C ALA A 85 -13.98 -3.22 -12.93
N PRO A 86 -12.74 -3.66 -12.71
CA PRO A 86 -11.95 -3.19 -11.56
C PRO A 86 -11.66 -1.70 -11.69
N ARG A 87 -11.78 -0.95 -10.60
CA ARG A 87 -11.61 0.51 -10.61
C ARG A 87 -10.19 0.97 -10.36
N TYR A 88 -9.33 0.07 -9.89
CA TYR A 88 -7.92 0.33 -9.64
C TYR A 88 -7.04 -0.64 -10.42
N ARG A 89 -5.82 -0.21 -10.71
CA ARG A 89 -4.73 -1.04 -11.27
C ARG A 89 -3.41 -0.62 -10.63
N LEU A 90 -2.41 -1.49 -10.67
CA LEU A 90 -1.03 -1.13 -10.40
C LEU A 90 -0.37 -0.76 -11.73
N ASP A 91 0.22 0.43 -11.81
CA ASP A 91 0.93 0.95 -12.98
C ASP A 91 2.42 0.87 -12.73
N ASP A 92 3.00 -0.27 -13.09
CA ASP A 92 4.38 -0.63 -12.79
C ASP A 92 5.07 -1.18 -14.05
N PRO A 93 5.68 -0.32 -14.88
CA PRO A 93 6.28 -0.74 -16.15
C PRO A 93 7.53 -1.60 -15.95
N ASP A 94 8.15 -1.51 -14.77
CA ASP A 94 9.40 -2.22 -14.41
C ASP A 94 9.13 -3.55 -13.68
N ALA A 95 7.86 -3.94 -13.51
CA ALA A 95 7.49 -5.17 -12.84
C ALA A 95 7.81 -6.41 -13.68
N LEU A 96 8.48 -7.39 -13.06
CA LEU A 96 8.66 -8.73 -13.65
C LEU A 96 7.34 -9.51 -13.70
N ASP A 97 6.50 -9.38 -12.67
CA ASP A 97 5.19 -10.01 -12.57
C ASP A 97 4.06 -9.02 -12.83
N GLN A 98 3.16 -9.37 -13.74
CA GLN A 98 1.94 -8.59 -13.99
C GLN A 98 1.03 -8.58 -12.75
N ALA A 99 0.50 -7.41 -12.40
CA ALA A 99 -0.46 -7.29 -11.32
C ALA A 99 -1.74 -8.09 -11.61
N LYS A 100 -2.05 -9.06 -10.74
CA LYS A 100 -3.31 -9.80 -10.73
C LYS A 100 -4.36 -8.97 -9.99
N ILE A 101 -5.40 -8.58 -10.72
CA ILE A 101 -6.57 -7.90 -10.17
C ILE A 101 -7.67 -8.94 -9.97
N GLU A 102 -8.24 -9.02 -8.76
CA GLU A 102 -9.37 -9.90 -8.49
C GLU A 102 -10.70 -9.21 -8.85
N PRO A 103 -11.78 -9.98 -9.13
CA PRO A 103 -13.11 -9.40 -9.31
C PRO A 103 -13.53 -8.58 -8.09
N ALA A 104 -14.15 -7.43 -8.37
CA ALA A 104 -14.71 -6.56 -7.35
C ALA A 104 -15.73 -7.33 -6.49
N ARG A 105 -15.75 -7.05 -5.18
CA ARG A 105 -16.62 -7.76 -4.22
C ARG A 105 -17.41 -6.76 -3.38
N ILE A 106 -18.60 -7.15 -2.92
CA ILE A 106 -19.25 -6.44 -1.79
C ILE A 106 -18.86 -7.14 -0.50
N ASN A 107 -18.31 -6.38 0.44
CA ASN A 107 -18.14 -6.81 1.82
C ASN A 107 -19.51 -6.92 2.49
N PRO A 108 -19.98 -8.11 2.88
CA PRO A 108 -21.36 -8.30 3.33
C PRO A 108 -21.62 -7.77 4.74
N ALA A 109 -20.58 -7.43 5.50
CA ALA A 109 -20.72 -6.81 6.82
C ALA A 109 -20.86 -5.29 6.75
N THR A 110 -20.38 -4.64 5.67
CA THR A 110 -20.32 -3.17 5.54
C THR A 110 -21.10 -2.63 4.35
N GLY A 111 -21.50 -3.50 3.41
CA GLY A 111 -22.08 -3.11 2.12
C GLY A 111 -21.09 -2.43 1.16
N GLN A 112 -19.81 -2.32 1.55
CA GLN A 112 -18.81 -1.56 0.79
C GLN A 112 -18.18 -2.39 -0.31
N ARG A 113 -17.85 -1.72 -1.42
CA ARG A 113 -17.13 -2.29 -2.55
C ARG A 113 -15.65 -2.43 -2.20
N GLU A 114 -15.11 -3.63 -2.42
CA GLU A 114 -13.69 -3.96 -2.27
C GLU A 114 -13.10 -4.38 -3.62
N ASP A 115 -11.98 -3.74 -4.01
CA ASP A 115 -11.09 -4.22 -5.08
C ASP A 115 -9.82 -4.80 -4.46
N ARG A 116 -9.41 -5.99 -4.89
CA ARG A 116 -8.16 -6.63 -4.45
C ARG A 116 -7.15 -6.71 -5.59
N LEU A 117 -5.93 -6.31 -5.31
CA LEU A 117 -4.80 -6.30 -6.23
C LEU A 117 -3.64 -7.06 -5.60
N SER A 118 -2.93 -7.85 -6.38
CA SER A 118 -1.72 -8.54 -5.95
C SER A 118 -0.66 -8.54 -7.05
N GLN A 119 0.61 -8.58 -6.66
CA GLN A 119 1.75 -8.57 -7.58
C GLN A 119 2.85 -9.46 -7.01
N GLY A 120 3.51 -10.23 -7.88
CA GLY A 120 4.41 -11.31 -7.47
C GLY A 120 3.67 -12.55 -6.94
N LYS A 121 4.41 -13.46 -6.30
CA LYS A 121 3.86 -14.66 -5.65
C LYS A 121 4.34 -14.76 -4.21
N PHE A 122 3.47 -15.19 -3.30
CA PHE A 122 3.82 -15.27 -1.88
C PHE A 122 4.87 -16.36 -1.59
N ASP A 123 4.81 -17.50 -2.29
CA ASP A 123 5.73 -18.63 -2.20
C ASP A 123 7.13 -18.36 -2.81
N ALA A 124 7.26 -17.39 -3.72
CA ALA A 124 8.53 -16.94 -4.27
C ALA A 124 9.31 -16.08 -3.25
N ALA A 125 10.03 -16.71 -2.32
CA ALA A 125 10.73 -16.06 -1.22
C ALA A 125 11.85 -15.09 -1.66
N ASP A 126 12.39 -15.25 -2.87
CA ASP A 126 13.41 -14.44 -3.52
C ASP A 126 12.85 -13.23 -4.30
N ALA A 127 11.54 -13.18 -4.53
CA ALA A 127 10.85 -12.09 -5.24
C ALA A 127 9.98 -11.26 -4.27
N PRO A 128 9.74 -9.96 -4.52
CA PRO A 128 8.80 -9.17 -3.71
C PRO A 128 7.36 -9.67 -3.89
N TYR A 129 6.55 -9.53 -2.84
CA TYR A 129 5.12 -9.85 -2.89
C TYR A 129 4.27 -8.71 -2.34
N LEU A 130 3.33 -8.20 -3.14
CA LEU A 130 2.37 -7.18 -2.75
C LEU A 130 0.96 -7.77 -2.74
N SER A 131 0.22 -7.49 -1.67
CA SER A 131 -1.23 -7.73 -1.56
C SER A 131 -1.90 -6.47 -1.04
N LEU A 132 -2.93 -6.00 -1.73
CA LEU A 132 -3.58 -4.72 -1.44
C LEU A 132 -5.09 -4.81 -1.67
N THR A 133 -5.87 -4.28 -0.73
CA THR A 133 -7.31 -4.11 -0.84
C THR A 133 -7.65 -2.62 -0.78
N VAL A 134 -8.46 -2.16 -1.73
CA VAL A 134 -9.06 -0.81 -1.72
C VAL A 134 -10.54 -0.94 -1.43
N THR A 135 -11.02 -0.30 -0.37
CA THR A 135 -12.43 -0.31 0.05
C THR A 135 -13.04 1.07 -0.12
N GLU A 136 -14.24 1.12 -0.71
CA GLU A 136 -14.95 2.38 -0.97
C GLU A 136 -15.86 2.77 0.20
N GLY A 137 -15.65 3.99 0.69
CA GLY A 137 -16.34 4.52 1.88
C GLY A 137 -15.51 4.40 3.16
N SER A 138 -16.01 4.99 4.24
CA SER A 138 -15.41 4.87 5.56
C SER A 138 -15.88 3.60 6.24
N THR A 139 -14.96 2.69 6.58
CA THR A 139 -15.21 1.67 7.61
C THR A 139 -14.80 2.21 8.98
N PRO A 140 -15.37 1.69 10.09
CA PRO A 140 -14.86 2.00 11.41
C PRO A 140 -13.36 1.68 11.52
N PRO A 141 -12.56 2.49 12.22
CA PRO A 141 -11.16 2.18 12.47
C PRO A 141 -11.06 0.87 13.25
N VAL A 142 -10.25 -0.05 12.74
CA VAL A 142 -9.95 -1.36 13.33
C VAL A 142 -8.43 -1.48 13.35
N SER A 143 -7.86 -1.99 14.45
CA SER A 143 -6.41 -2.05 14.60
C SER A 143 -5.74 -2.76 13.41
N LEU A 144 -4.58 -2.26 12.99
CA LEU A 144 -3.88 -2.79 11.81
C LEU A 144 -3.60 -4.30 11.91
N PHE A 145 -3.31 -4.82 13.11
CA PHE A 145 -3.15 -6.26 13.34
C PHE A 145 -4.42 -7.06 12.97
N VAL A 146 -5.60 -6.63 13.45
CA VAL A 146 -6.87 -7.31 13.14
C VAL A 146 -7.23 -7.16 11.67
N THR A 147 -6.91 -6.01 11.05
CA THR A 147 -7.07 -5.81 9.61
C THR A 147 -6.21 -6.80 8.81
N ILE A 148 -4.91 -6.89 9.10
CA ILE A 148 -4.00 -7.84 8.41
C ILE A 148 -4.44 -9.28 8.65
N ALA A 149 -4.75 -9.67 9.88
CA ALA A 149 -5.14 -11.05 10.22
C ALA A 149 -6.41 -11.50 9.46
N ARG A 150 -7.41 -10.62 9.32
CA ARG A 150 -8.61 -10.90 8.51
C ARG A 150 -8.27 -11.00 7.03
N ARG A 151 -7.54 -10.02 6.47
CA ARG A 151 -7.19 -10.01 5.04
C ARG A 151 -6.29 -11.20 4.63
N ALA A 152 -5.39 -11.62 5.51
CA ALA A 152 -4.54 -12.79 5.34
C ALA A 152 -5.37 -14.08 5.21
N ALA A 153 -6.34 -14.28 6.11
CA ALA A 153 -7.26 -15.42 6.08
C ALA A 153 -8.22 -15.38 4.88
N ASP A 154 -8.87 -14.24 4.64
CA ASP A 154 -9.93 -14.06 3.62
C ASP A 154 -9.48 -14.24 2.16
N GLY A 155 -8.18 -14.04 1.89
CA GLY A 155 -7.64 -14.01 0.54
C GLY A 155 -6.81 -15.25 0.18
N GLN A 156 -5.81 -15.55 1.01
CA GLN A 156 -4.71 -16.46 0.67
C GLN A 156 -4.56 -17.63 1.65
N GLY A 157 -5.46 -17.75 2.64
CA GLY A 157 -5.35 -18.75 3.68
C GLY A 157 -4.11 -18.56 4.57
N LEU A 158 -3.61 -17.33 4.69
CA LEU A 158 -2.43 -17.01 5.48
C LEU A 158 -2.81 -16.70 6.94
N ALA A 159 -1.91 -17.04 7.86
CA ALA A 159 -2.00 -16.69 9.27
C ALA A 159 -0.92 -15.67 9.65
N VAL A 160 -1.24 -14.76 10.57
CA VAL A 160 -0.24 -13.90 11.24
C VAL A 160 0.34 -14.69 12.41
N VAL A 161 1.61 -15.08 12.32
CA VAL A 161 2.31 -15.87 13.35
C VAL A 161 2.95 -14.96 14.41
N ARG A 162 3.43 -13.79 13.99
CA ARG A 162 4.08 -12.80 14.85
C ARG A 162 3.82 -11.40 14.32
N SER A 163 3.72 -10.43 15.22
CA SER A 163 3.79 -9.00 14.91
C SER A 163 5.06 -8.38 15.51
N GLY A 164 5.57 -7.34 14.87
CA GLY A 164 6.79 -6.63 15.24
C GLY A 164 6.57 -5.12 15.38
N GLU A 165 7.50 -4.33 14.83
CA GLU A 165 7.50 -2.87 14.95
C GLU A 165 6.28 -2.21 14.30
N ARG A 166 5.80 -1.12 14.91
CA ARG A 166 4.77 -0.23 14.36
C ARG A 166 5.39 1.08 13.91
N GLY A 167 4.90 1.61 12.79
CA GLY A 167 5.33 2.91 12.28
C GLY A 167 4.20 3.71 11.66
N LEU A 168 4.55 4.92 11.21
CA LEU A 168 3.73 5.78 10.37
C LEU A 168 4.59 6.23 9.20
N ILE A 169 4.09 6.07 7.97
CA ILE A 169 4.75 6.54 6.76
C ILE A 169 3.88 7.55 6.01
N ALA A 170 4.50 8.54 5.37
CA ALA A 170 3.80 9.48 4.50
C ALA A 170 3.71 8.92 3.07
N THR A 171 2.53 8.95 2.48
CA THR A 171 2.26 8.49 1.10
C THR A 171 1.47 9.55 0.33
N LYS A 172 1.32 9.36 -0.99
CA LYS A 172 0.44 10.23 -1.80
C LYS A 172 -1.02 10.25 -1.33
N PHE A 173 -1.46 9.19 -0.64
CA PHE A 173 -2.80 9.06 -0.05
C PHE A 173 -2.94 9.72 1.33
N GLY A 174 -1.84 10.15 1.95
CA GLY A 174 -1.78 10.65 3.33
C GLY A 174 -0.91 9.77 4.25
N PRO A 175 -0.98 9.98 5.58
CA PRO A 175 -0.30 9.12 6.54
C PRO A 175 -0.90 7.71 6.55
N LEU A 176 -0.03 6.72 6.72
CA LEU A 176 -0.35 5.29 6.69
C LEU A 176 0.26 4.61 7.92
N GLU A 177 -0.54 3.88 8.70
CA GLU A 177 0.01 3.01 9.76
C GLU A 177 0.72 1.83 9.11
N THR A 178 1.88 1.46 9.65
CA THR A 178 2.61 0.23 9.29
C THR A 178 2.77 -0.69 10.50
N LEU A 179 2.83 -2.00 10.24
CA LEU A 179 3.09 -3.04 11.22
C LEU A 179 3.90 -4.16 10.56
N GLU A 180 5.07 -4.48 11.11
CA GLU A 180 5.79 -5.70 10.75
C GLU A 180 4.95 -6.93 11.15
N ALA A 181 4.76 -7.88 10.24
CA ALA A 181 4.03 -9.10 10.45
C ALA A 181 4.76 -10.28 9.80
N THR A 182 4.98 -11.34 10.56
CA THR A 182 5.36 -12.65 10.02
C THR A 182 4.10 -13.37 9.55
N LEU A 183 3.94 -13.49 8.24
CA LEU A 183 2.83 -14.22 7.60
C LEU A 183 3.28 -15.64 7.27
N SER A 184 2.39 -16.62 7.47
CA SER A 184 2.66 -18.03 7.19
C SER A 184 1.50 -18.69 6.44
N GLY A 185 1.84 -19.65 5.59
CA GLY A 185 0.95 -20.44 4.75
C GLY A 185 1.79 -21.52 4.06
N PRO A 186 1.87 -21.57 2.71
CA PRO A 186 2.80 -22.46 2.00
C PRO A 186 4.28 -22.23 2.37
N VAL A 187 4.62 -20.98 2.70
CA VAL A 187 5.93 -20.53 3.20
C VAL A 187 5.72 -19.56 4.36
N THR A 188 6.79 -19.19 5.07
CA THR A 188 6.76 -18.15 6.11
C THR A 188 7.64 -16.97 5.69
N ARG A 189 7.08 -15.75 5.75
CA ARG A 189 7.75 -14.52 5.31
C ARG A 189 7.53 -13.37 6.29
N ILE A 190 8.54 -12.52 6.43
CA ILE A 190 8.38 -11.21 7.08
C ILE A 190 7.86 -10.23 6.03
N CYS A 191 6.80 -9.53 6.39
CA CYS A 191 6.11 -8.56 5.55
C CYS A 191 5.78 -7.32 6.39
N THR A 192 5.69 -6.15 5.77
CA THR A 192 5.16 -4.96 6.43
C THR A 192 3.73 -4.76 5.95
N GLY A 193 2.78 -4.98 6.85
CA GLY A 193 1.38 -4.67 6.65
C GLY A 193 1.10 -3.18 6.87
N PHE A 194 0.06 -2.66 6.24
CA PHE A 194 -0.25 -1.23 6.26
C PHE A 194 -1.74 -0.89 6.16
N SER A 195 -2.16 0.28 6.64
CA SER A 195 -3.51 0.81 6.45
C SER A 195 -3.65 2.33 6.61
N ASN A 196 -4.55 2.97 5.85
CA ASN A 196 -4.96 4.37 6.03
C ASN A 196 -6.27 4.52 6.87
N ALA A 197 -6.80 3.43 7.43
CA ALA A 197 -8.05 3.43 8.19
C ALA A 197 -7.97 4.20 9.53
N GLY A 198 -6.76 4.67 9.89
CA GLY A 198 -6.49 5.47 11.08
C GLY A 198 -6.17 4.63 12.32
N GLN A 199 -5.14 5.05 13.06
CA GLN A 199 -5.07 4.79 14.50
C GLN A 199 -6.17 5.57 15.21
N SER A 200 -6.57 5.16 16.42
CA SER A 200 -7.56 5.88 17.23
C SER A 200 -7.20 7.36 17.38
N GLY A 201 -7.96 8.24 16.72
CA GLY A 201 -7.74 9.69 16.72
C GLY A 201 -7.41 10.31 15.36
N LEU A 202 -7.08 9.51 14.33
CA LEU A 202 -6.94 9.99 12.95
C LEU A 202 -8.26 9.85 12.17
N ILE A 203 -8.57 10.82 11.32
CA ILE A 203 -9.74 10.77 10.43
C ILE A 203 -9.50 9.71 9.34
N PRO A 204 -10.37 8.69 9.19
CA PRO A 204 -10.21 7.68 8.14
C PRO A 204 -10.25 8.31 6.74
N LEU A 205 -9.26 8.00 5.92
CA LEU A 205 -9.13 8.51 4.56
C LEU A 205 -9.94 7.64 3.58
N THR A 206 -10.56 8.29 2.59
CA THR A 206 -11.30 7.61 1.51
C THR A 206 -10.57 7.76 0.16
N PRO A 207 -10.44 6.68 -0.64
CA PRO A 207 -10.81 5.30 -0.32
C PRO A 207 -9.91 4.72 0.78
N ARG A 208 -10.43 3.73 1.51
CA ARG A 208 -9.62 2.97 2.47
C ARG A 208 -8.67 2.05 1.70
N ILE A 209 -7.42 2.02 2.11
CA ILE A 209 -6.36 1.19 1.56
C ILE A 209 -5.77 0.38 2.73
N ASP A 210 -5.76 -0.93 2.61
CA ASP A 210 -5.02 -1.84 3.50
C ASP A 210 -4.37 -2.99 2.74
N GLY A 211 -3.31 -3.58 3.31
CA GLY A 211 -2.53 -4.60 2.61
C GLY A 211 -1.23 -4.97 3.31
N TRP A 212 -0.34 -5.63 2.59
CA TRP A 212 1.03 -5.91 3.01
C TRP A 212 1.98 -6.02 1.82
N LEU A 213 3.24 -5.66 2.06
CA LEU A 213 4.36 -5.89 1.17
C LEU A 213 5.34 -6.85 1.86
N CYS A 214 5.83 -7.87 1.18
CA CYS A 214 6.91 -8.75 1.62
C CYS A 214 8.13 -8.50 0.73
N ALA A 215 9.31 -8.30 1.31
CA ALA A 215 10.55 -8.17 0.53
C ALA A 215 11.12 -9.55 0.17
N PRO A 216 12.08 -9.61 -0.78
CA PRO A 216 12.95 -10.76 -0.96
C PRO A 216 13.64 -11.20 0.34
N LEU A 217 14.01 -12.48 0.40
CA LEU A 217 14.84 -13.08 1.46
C LEU A 217 14.24 -12.96 2.88
N SER A 218 12.91 -12.79 2.98
CA SER A 218 12.17 -12.64 4.23
C SER A 218 12.68 -11.53 5.15
N GLN A 219 13.19 -10.44 4.58
CA GLN A 219 13.48 -9.21 5.33
C GLN A 219 12.22 -8.32 5.39
N PRO A 220 12.02 -7.51 6.44
CA PRO A 220 10.98 -6.50 6.45
C PRO A 220 11.26 -5.44 5.36
N PRO A 221 10.31 -5.15 4.44
CA PRO A 221 10.54 -4.14 3.42
C PRO A 221 10.75 -2.74 4.02
N GLU A 222 11.72 -2.01 3.46
CA GLU A 222 11.97 -0.62 3.84
C GLU A 222 10.71 0.25 3.67
N PRO A 223 10.52 1.27 4.54
CA PRO A 223 9.41 2.22 4.42
C PRO A 223 9.25 2.81 3.01
N ARG A 224 10.35 3.13 2.33
CA ARG A 224 10.33 3.70 0.97
C ARG A 224 9.80 2.71 -0.06
N ALA A 225 10.06 1.42 0.07
CA ALA A 225 9.53 0.40 -0.83
C ALA A 225 8.00 0.33 -0.77
N ILE A 226 7.42 0.50 0.42
CA ILE A 226 5.97 0.55 0.63
C ILE A 226 5.38 1.81 -0.02
N VAL A 227 6.01 2.97 0.18
CA VAL A 227 5.60 4.22 -0.48
C VAL A 227 5.59 4.06 -2.00
N CYS A 228 6.65 3.50 -2.58
CA CYS A 228 6.74 3.33 -4.03
C CYS A 228 5.78 2.26 -4.58
N ALA A 229 5.48 1.20 -3.81
CA ALA A 229 4.44 0.24 -4.15
C ALA A 229 3.04 0.88 -4.20
N LEU A 230 2.76 1.82 -3.30
CA LEU A 230 1.48 2.55 -3.24
C LEU A 230 1.38 3.67 -4.28
N ASP A 231 2.49 4.31 -4.66
CA ASP A 231 2.50 5.32 -5.71
C ASP A 231 2.13 4.73 -7.09
N LYS A 232 2.36 3.43 -7.30
CA LYS A 232 1.93 2.66 -8.47
C LYS A 232 0.41 2.41 -8.53
N LEU A 233 -0.33 2.55 -7.43
CA LEU A 233 -1.79 2.38 -7.41
C LEU A 233 -2.49 3.56 -8.11
N VAL A 234 -3.26 3.28 -9.17
CA VAL A 234 -3.98 4.30 -9.96
C VAL A 234 -5.38 3.85 -10.34
N LEU A 235 -6.23 4.80 -10.77
CA LEU A 235 -7.55 4.49 -11.30
C LEU A 235 -7.49 3.79 -12.66
N ASN A 236 -8.46 2.92 -12.90
CA ASN A 236 -8.63 2.12 -14.10
C ASN A 236 -9.91 2.51 -14.85
N GLY A 237 -10.05 3.80 -15.18
CA GLY A 237 -11.04 4.34 -16.14
C GLY A 237 -12.53 4.24 -15.78
N GLN A 238 -12.89 3.59 -14.68
CA GLN A 238 -14.25 3.48 -14.17
C GLN A 238 -14.27 3.96 -12.71
N ALA A 239 -14.73 5.17 -12.46
CA ALA A 239 -14.76 5.76 -11.12
C ALA A 239 -15.92 6.76 -11.01
N SER A 240 -16.31 7.12 -9.79
CA SER A 240 -17.21 8.26 -9.59
C SER A 240 -16.42 9.56 -9.73
N ALA A 241 -17.05 10.63 -10.22
CA ALA A 241 -16.38 11.92 -10.41
C ALA A 241 -15.70 12.46 -9.12
N GLY A 242 -16.26 12.15 -7.94
CA GLY A 242 -15.63 12.47 -6.66
C GLY A 242 -14.35 11.68 -6.38
N LEU A 243 -14.32 10.39 -6.74
CA LEU A 243 -13.13 9.54 -6.64
C LEU A 243 -12.04 9.96 -7.64
N GLU A 244 -12.43 10.34 -8.87
CA GLU A 244 -11.51 10.89 -9.87
C GLU A 244 -10.89 12.22 -9.43
N ALA A 245 -11.71 13.12 -8.87
CA ALA A 245 -11.24 14.39 -8.30
C ALA A 245 -10.29 14.17 -7.12
N ALA A 246 -10.58 13.23 -6.22
CA ALA A 246 -9.69 12.86 -5.13
C ALA A 246 -8.35 12.29 -5.64
N TYR A 247 -8.40 11.41 -6.66
CA TYR A 247 -7.19 10.86 -7.26
C TYR A 247 -6.31 11.89 -7.94
N ARG A 248 -6.86 12.92 -8.59
CA ARG A 248 -6.05 14.04 -9.10
C ARG A 248 -5.19 14.68 -7.99
N VAL A 249 -5.76 14.87 -6.80
CA VAL A 249 -5.05 15.41 -5.63
C VAL A 249 -4.09 14.39 -4.98
N PHE A 250 -4.31 13.08 -5.14
CA PHE A 250 -3.31 12.06 -4.77
C PHE A 250 -2.14 12.06 -5.76
N GLU A 251 -2.42 12.16 -7.07
CA GLU A 251 -1.39 12.14 -8.13
C GLU A 251 -0.45 13.36 -8.07
N GLU A 252 -0.94 14.51 -7.63
CA GLU A 252 -0.12 15.69 -7.30
C GLU A 252 0.87 15.47 -6.14
N ARG A 253 0.61 14.47 -5.28
CA ARG A 253 1.39 14.16 -4.06
C ARG A 253 2.30 12.92 -4.20
N ARG A 254 2.53 12.41 -5.41
CA ARG A 254 3.52 11.34 -5.68
C ARG A 254 4.90 11.71 -5.14
N VAL A 255 5.60 10.72 -4.61
CA VAL A 255 6.97 10.85 -4.09
C VAL A 255 7.98 10.69 -5.23
N GLU A 256 8.96 11.60 -5.26
CA GLU A 256 9.96 11.62 -6.32
C GLU A 256 10.83 10.35 -6.31
N GLY A 257 11.02 9.77 -7.50
CA GLY A 257 11.77 8.53 -7.70
C GLY A 257 11.00 7.24 -7.37
N CYS A 258 9.71 7.29 -7.02
CA CYS A 258 8.91 6.08 -6.76
C CYS A 258 8.21 5.50 -8.00
N ALA A 259 7.69 6.36 -8.88
CA ALA A 259 7.09 5.98 -10.16
C ALA A 259 7.06 7.20 -11.10
N PRO A 260 7.16 7.03 -12.42
CA PRO A 260 6.90 8.12 -13.35
C PRO A 260 5.47 8.64 -13.17
N ARG A 261 5.22 9.92 -13.48
CA ARG A 261 3.84 10.43 -13.56
C ARG A 261 3.15 9.73 -14.72
N VAL A 262 2.02 9.09 -14.44
CA VAL A 262 1.19 8.46 -15.48
C VAL A 262 0.68 9.56 -16.39
N ALA A 263 1.06 9.52 -17.67
CA ALA A 263 0.48 10.40 -18.66
C ALA A 263 -1.04 10.18 -18.67
N ALA A 264 -1.82 11.27 -18.67
CA ALA A 264 -3.28 11.19 -18.70
C ALA A 264 -3.71 10.19 -19.78
N VAL A 265 -4.54 9.22 -19.40
CA VAL A 265 -4.99 8.15 -20.31
C VAL A 265 -5.52 8.83 -21.58
N PRO A 266 -4.91 8.61 -22.75
CA PRO A 266 -5.45 9.16 -23.99
C PRO A 266 -6.85 8.59 -24.13
N ASN A 267 -7.85 9.45 -24.33
CA ASN A 267 -9.27 9.09 -24.42
C ASN A 267 -9.38 7.80 -25.22
N ARG A 268 -9.72 6.69 -24.54
CA ARG A 268 -9.91 5.41 -25.19
C ARG A 268 -11.29 5.46 -25.81
N GLU A 269 -11.34 6.10 -26.97
CA GLU A 269 -12.48 6.16 -27.86
C GLU A 269 -13.11 4.76 -27.93
N ALA A 270 -14.43 4.71 -27.73
CA ALA A 270 -15.14 3.47 -27.47
C ALA A 270 -15.04 2.55 -28.69
N ALA A 271 -14.05 1.66 -28.69
CA ALA A 271 -13.83 0.64 -29.70
C ALA A 271 -14.92 -0.43 -29.58
N GLY A 272 -16.11 -0.09 -30.10
CA GLY A 272 -17.34 -0.78 -29.77
C GLY A 272 -18.46 -0.69 -30.80
N GLU A 273 -18.25 -0.12 -32.00
CA GLU A 273 -19.10 -0.45 -33.16
C GLU A 273 -18.52 -0.04 -34.54
N THR A 274 -18.99 -0.73 -35.59
CA THR A 274 -18.65 -0.59 -37.02
C THR A 274 -17.19 -0.85 -37.40
N GLY A 275 -16.96 -2.02 -38.01
CA GLY A 275 -15.67 -2.35 -38.61
C GLY A 275 -15.45 -1.61 -39.94
N SER A 276 -14.19 -1.27 -40.23
CA SER A 276 -13.75 -1.12 -41.62
C SER A 276 -12.44 -1.89 -41.83
N ILE A 277 -12.42 -2.71 -42.87
CA ILE A 277 -11.21 -3.40 -43.32
C ILE A 277 -10.33 -2.34 -43.99
N SER A 278 -9.31 -1.88 -43.28
CA SER A 278 -8.27 -1.00 -43.84
C SER A 278 -7.67 -1.67 -45.08
N LYS A 279 -8.03 -1.16 -46.27
CA LYS A 279 -7.61 -1.69 -47.58
C LYS A 279 -6.08 -1.77 -47.68
N ARG A 280 -5.52 -2.93 -47.37
CA ARG A 280 -4.10 -3.23 -47.59
C ARG A 280 -3.85 -3.18 -49.10
N ARG A 281 -3.21 -2.11 -49.59
CA ARG A 281 -2.77 -2.02 -50.99
C ARG A 281 -1.86 -3.22 -51.29
N ILE A 282 -2.39 -4.18 -52.04
CA ILE A 282 -1.61 -5.28 -52.61
C ILE A 282 -0.68 -4.66 -53.65
N ARG A 283 0.60 -4.47 -53.29
CA ARG A 283 1.62 -4.15 -54.29
C ARG A 283 1.77 -5.38 -55.19
N HIS A 284 1.43 -5.23 -56.46
CA HIS A 284 1.77 -6.22 -57.47
C HIS A 284 3.30 -6.29 -57.57
N ASN A 285 3.87 -7.42 -57.15
CA ASN A 285 5.23 -7.77 -57.53
C ASN A 285 5.11 -8.54 -58.84
N GLU A 286 5.47 -7.89 -59.96
CA GLU A 286 5.58 -8.56 -61.26
C GLU A 286 6.75 -9.56 -61.20
N ALA A 287 6.41 -10.82 -60.90
CA ALA A 287 7.34 -11.93 -61.00
C ALA A 287 7.69 -12.14 -62.48
N LYS A 288 8.87 -11.64 -62.85
CA LYS A 288 9.45 -11.68 -64.19
C LYS A 288 9.48 -13.11 -64.75
N LEU A 289 8.50 -13.44 -65.59
CA LEU A 289 8.39 -14.67 -66.37
C LEU A 289 9.69 -14.92 -67.16
N ARG A 290 10.56 -15.77 -66.63
CA ARG A 290 11.65 -16.37 -67.40
C ARG A 290 11.11 -17.59 -68.13
N ARG A 291 10.79 -17.36 -69.40
CA ARG A 291 10.55 -18.39 -70.42
C ARG A 291 11.75 -19.35 -70.44
N SER A 292 11.55 -20.60 -70.03
CA SER A 292 12.44 -21.73 -70.33
C SER A 292 11.83 -22.50 -71.49
N ASP A 293 12.27 -22.19 -72.70
CA ASP A 293 11.92 -22.97 -73.88
C ASP A 293 12.60 -24.35 -73.84
N GLN A 294 11.81 -25.38 -74.13
CA GLN A 294 12.18 -26.66 -74.73
C GLN A 294 13.42 -27.42 -74.23
N ALA A 295 13.14 -28.54 -73.54
CA ALA A 295 13.93 -29.76 -73.69
C ALA A 295 13.00 -30.96 -73.98
N ARG A 296 13.25 -31.57 -75.14
CA ARG A 296 12.73 -32.81 -75.77
C ARG A 296 12.54 -34.04 -74.83
N PRO A 297 11.82 -35.12 -75.25
CA PRO A 297 11.98 -35.86 -76.53
C PRO A 297 11.29 -35.29 -77.78
#